data_AF-A0A9P8RMG0-F1
#
_entry.id   AF-A0A9P8RMG0-F1
#
_cell.length_a   1.000
_cell.length_b   1.000
_cell.length_c   1.000
_cell.angle_alpha   90.00
_cell.angle_beta   90.00
_cell.angle_gamma   90.00
#
_symmetry.space_group_name_H-M   'P 1'
#
loop_
_entity.id
_entity.type
_entity.pdbx_description
1 polymer ?
#
loop_
_entity_poly.entity_id
_entity_poly.type
_entity_poly.pdbx_seq_one_letter_code
_entity_poly.pdbx_strand_id
1 'polypeptide(L)'
;MPERKRGYGGLMARALTTSNRKLGWVLDGPAIDLQEWAVDAGERSQVVDQGLYTKNALTILINLSTDHEILHFLVTDNAFIESLLSRITNPKEPTANLIAMLLANLAKSDDLVKRILSLNRSTALDAGLRSKGAMDQLMDCFVMGAEGRWNKDADFDYLAWVFADVAKHLEGRKYFVTKQAYDDVVPIAKLVVFTEHKSDVRRKGVASTIK
;
A
#
# COMPACT_ATOMS: atom_id res chain seq x y z
N MET A 1 -24.66 21.99 -27.78
CA MET A 1 -25.42 21.05 -26.93
C MET A 1 -25.49 19.71 -27.66
N PRO A 2 -24.84 18.64 -27.19
CA PRO A 2 -24.85 17.36 -27.89
C PRO A 2 -25.85 16.36 -27.30
N GLU A 3 -26.30 15.48 -28.19
CA GLU A 3 -27.27 14.40 -28.03
C GLU A 3 -26.87 13.36 -26.97
N ARG A 4 -27.82 12.94 -26.13
CA ARG A 4 -27.72 11.68 -25.36
C ARG A 4 -28.33 10.55 -26.18
N LYS A 5 -27.48 9.64 -26.67
CA LYS A 5 -27.90 8.34 -27.22
C LYS A 5 -28.59 7.51 -26.13
N ARG A 6 -29.86 7.16 -26.36
CA ARG A 6 -30.57 6.10 -25.63
C ARG A 6 -30.18 4.74 -26.19
N GLY A 7 -30.07 3.77 -25.31
CA GLY A 7 -30.63 2.45 -25.56
C GLY A 7 -29.64 1.32 -25.71
N TYR A 8 -29.27 0.68 -24.59
CA TYR A 8 -29.07 -0.78 -24.50
C TYR A 8 -29.41 -1.35 -23.09
N GLY A 9 -30.10 -0.60 -22.22
CA GLY A 9 -30.49 -1.07 -20.88
C GLY A 9 -31.93 -1.58 -20.74
N GLY A 10 -32.78 -1.39 -21.76
CA GLY A 10 -34.23 -1.59 -21.64
C GLY A 10 -34.78 -2.98 -22.00
N LEU A 11 -33.95 -3.86 -22.59
CA LEU A 11 -34.44 -5.13 -23.16
C LEU A 11 -34.24 -6.35 -22.25
N MET A 12 -33.35 -6.29 -21.25
CA MET A 12 -33.19 -7.39 -20.27
C MET A 12 -34.14 -7.28 -19.07
N ALA A 13 -34.65 -6.08 -18.76
CA ALA A 13 -35.55 -5.87 -17.61
C ALA A 13 -37.00 -6.35 -17.86
N ARG A 14 -37.36 -6.68 -19.10
CA ARG A 14 -38.73 -7.09 -19.47
C ARG A 14 -38.93 -8.61 -19.59
N ALA A 15 -37.90 -9.41 -19.34
CA ALA A 15 -37.98 -10.87 -19.49
C ALA A 15 -38.30 -11.65 -18.20
N LEU A 16 -38.39 -11.00 -17.02
CA LEU A 16 -38.56 -11.72 -15.75
C LEU A 16 -39.85 -11.39 -14.95
N THR A 17 -40.79 -10.64 -15.51
CA THR A 17 -42.07 -10.32 -14.82
C THR A 17 -43.27 -11.14 -15.28
N THR A 18 -43.09 -12.16 -16.13
CA THR A 18 -44.16 -13.10 -16.51
C THR A 18 -43.67 -14.52 -16.64
N SER A 19 -43.45 -15.20 -15.51
CA SER A 19 -43.82 -16.61 -15.32
C SER A 19 -43.45 -17.05 -13.91
N ASN A 20 -44.33 -16.80 -12.94
CA ASN A 20 -44.30 -17.58 -11.71
C ASN A 20 -45.72 -17.83 -11.20
N ARG A 21 -46.46 -18.63 -11.98
CA ARG A 21 -47.66 -19.34 -11.52
C ARG A 21 -47.64 -20.75 -12.11
N LYS A 22 -46.67 -21.56 -11.70
CA LYS A 22 -46.68 -23.04 -11.76
C LYS A 22 -45.34 -23.56 -11.25
N LEU A 23 -45.18 -23.58 -9.93
CA LEU A 23 -44.30 -24.45 -9.13
C LEU A 23 -44.31 -23.87 -7.70
N GLY A 24 -44.91 -24.60 -6.76
CA GLY A 24 -45.23 -24.15 -5.41
C GLY A 24 -44.03 -24.07 -4.48
N TRP A 25 -43.16 -23.08 -4.67
CA TRP A 25 -42.16 -22.68 -3.69
C TRP A 25 -42.51 -21.29 -3.16
N VAL A 26 -43.03 -21.23 -1.93
CA VAL A 26 -43.16 -19.98 -1.18
C VAL A 26 -41.76 -19.68 -0.64
N LEU A 27 -41.11 -18.66 -1.19
CA LEU A 27 -39.87 -18.11 -0.62
C LEU A 27 -40.27 -17.21 0.56
N ASP A 28 -40.33 -17.78 1.77
CA ASP A 28 -40.45 -17.01 3.01
C ASP A 28 -39.09 -16.36 3.33
N GLY A 29 -38.81 -15.24 2.67
CA GLY A 29 -37.68 -14.37 2.93
C GLY A 29 -37.98 -12.96 2.41
N PRO A 30 -37.38 -11.90 2.98
CA PRO A 30 -37.59 -10.55 2.48
C PRO A 30 -37.23 -10.50 1.00
N ALA A 31 -38.08 -9.87 0.19
CA ALA A 31 -37.83 -9.70 -1.25
C ALA A 31 -36.48 -9.01 -1.43
N ILE A 32 -35.50 -9.74 -1.97
CA ILE A 32 -34.18 -9.18 -2.30
C ILE A 32 -34.41 -8.14 -3.39
N ASP A 33 -34.02 -6.89 -3.13
CA ASP A 33 -34.02 -5.85 -4.15
C ASP A 33 -32.95 -6.21 -5.20
N LEU A 34 -33.41 -6.71 -6.34
CA LEU A 34 -32.56 -7.12 -7.45
C LEU A 34 -31.79 -5.94 -8.07
N GLN A 35 -32.26 -4.69 -7.90
CA GLN A 35 -31.52 -3.51 -8.35
C GLN A 35 -30.37 -3.19 -7.39
N GLU A 36 -30.63 -3.21 -6.08
CA GLU A 36 -29.59 -2.99 -5.05
C GLU A 36 -28.51 -4.08 -5.12
N TRP A 37 -28.91 -5.34 -5.29
CA TRP A 37 -27.97 -6.45 -5.48
C TRP A 37 -27.13 -6.30 -6.76
N ALA A 38 -27.71 -5.85 -7.86
CA ALA A 38 -26.97 -5.66 -9.12
C ALA A 38 -25.97 -4.50 -9.04
N VAL A 39 -26.29 -3.42 -8.30
CA VAL A 39 -25.37 -2.31 -8.04
C VAL A 39 -24.22 -2.77 -7.15
N ASP A 40 -24.50 -3.44 -6.03
CA ASP A 40 -23.48 -3.99 -5.12
C ASP A 40 -22.59 -5.03 -5.81
N ALA A 41 -23.17 -5.92 -6.63
CA ALA A 41 -22.40 -6.87 -7.43
C ALA A 41 -21.50 -6.18 -8.47
N GLY A 42 -22.00 -5.10 -9.10
CA GLY A 42 -21.23 -4.28 -10.04
C GLY A 42 -20.06 -3.54 -9.38
N GLU A 43 -20.32 -2.91 -8.23
CA GLU A 43 -19.29 -2.24 -7.43
C GLU A 43 -18.24 -3.23 -6.93
N ARG A 44 -18.65 -4.40 -6.43
CA ARG A 44 -17.73 -5.48 -6.03
C ARG A 44 -16.86 -5.97 -7.18
N SER A 45 -17.43 -6.18 -8.36
CA SER A 45 -16.67 -6.61 -9.54
C SER A 45 -15.61 -5.57 -9.92
N GLN A 46 -15.97 -4.28 -9.94
CA GLN A 46 -15.02 -3.21 -10.25
C GLN A 46 -13.91 -3.10 -9.21
N VAL A 47 -14.22 -3.24 -7.92
CA VAL A 47 -13.22 -3.21 -6.83
C VAL A 47 -12.26 -4.41 -6.95
N VAL A 48 -12.77 -5.60 -7.29
CA VAL A 48 -11.96 -6.81 -7.51
C VAL A 48 -11.01 -6.62 -8.69
N ASP A 49 -11.50 -6.08 -9.81
CA ASP A 49 -10.70 -5.84 -11.01
C ASP A 49 -9.60 -4.79 -10.75
N GLN A 50 -9.94 -3.69 -10.07
CA GLN A 50 -8.97 -2.65 -9.69
C GLN A 50 -7.86 -3.17 -8.77
N GLY A 51 -8.20 -4.04 -7.82
CA GLY A 51 -7.21 -4.70 -6.95
C GLY A 51 -6.23 -5.55 -7.74
N LEU A 52 -6.72 -6.32 -8.72
CA LEU A 52 -5.89 -7.14 -9.60
C LEU A 52 -4.96 -6.29 -10.47
N TYR A 53 -5.46 -5.23 -11.10
CA TYR A 53 -4.64 -4.34 -11.92
C TYR A 53 -3.55 -3.66 -11.11
N THR A 54 -3.86 -3.21 -9.90
CA THR A 54 -2.90 -2.58 -8.99
C THR A 54 -1.78 -3.55 -8.62
N LYS A 55 -2.13 -4.79 -8.26
CA LYS A 55 -1.16 -5.84 -7.93
C LYS A 55 -0.24 -6.15 -9.11
N ASN A 56 -0.80 -6.29 -10.31
CA ASN A 56 -0.05 -6.58 -11.53
C ASN A 56 0.88 -5.43 -11.89
N ALA A 57 0.39 -4.19 -11.85
CA ALA A 57 1.19 -3.00 -12.12
C ALA A 57 2.37 -2.88 -11.15
N LEU A 58 2.15 -3.04 -9.84
CA LEU A 58 3.24 -3.03 -8.86
C LEU A 58 4.25 -4.15 -9.10
N THR A 59 3.80 -5.35 -9.45
CA THR A 59 4.68 -6.48 -9.77
C THR A 59 5.56 -6.18 -10.98
N ILE A 60 4.98 -5.60 -12.05
CA ILE A 60 5.73 -5.17 -13.23
C ILE A 60 6.77 -4.12 -12.85
N LEU A 61 6.37 -3.10 -12.08
CA LEU A 61 7.28 -2.03 -11.65
C LEU A 61 8.41 -2.56 -10.76
N ILE A 62 8.16 -3.51 -9.87
CA ILE A 62 9.21 -4.17 -9.07
C ILE A 62 10.25 -4.81 -9.99
N ASN A 63 9.80 -5.57 -10.99
CA ASN A 63 10.71 -6.25 -11.91
C ASN A 63 11.49 -5.28 -12.82
N LEU A 64 10.87 -4.19 -13.25
CA LEU A 64 11.51 -3.19 -14.13
C LEU A 64 12.41 -2.21 -13.37
N SER A 65 12.08 -1.91 -12.10
CA SER A 65 12.83 -0.92 -11.28
C SER A 65 14.23 -1.38 -10.85
N THR A 66 14.66 -2.57 -11.25
CA THR A 66 16.08 -2.96 -11.16
C THR A 66 16.93 -2.33 -12.27
N ASP A 67 16.31 -1.88 -13.35
CA ASP A 67 16.95 -1.10 -14.40
C ASP A 67 17.12 0.37 -13.97
N HIS A 68 18.28 0.95 -14.28
CA HIS A 68 18.65 2.28 -13.81
C HIS A 68 17.82 3.41 -14.45
N GLU A 69 17.49 3.30 -15.75
CA GLU A 69 16.70 4.32 -16.43
C GLU A 69 15.27 4.34 -15.91
N ILE A 70 14.67 3.15 -15.74
CA ILE A 70 13.33 3.00 -15.16
C ILE A 70 13.31 3.50 -13.71
N LEU A 71 14.29 3.12 -12.90
CA LEU A 71 14.40 3.60 -11.52
C LEU A 71 14.47 5.12 -11.46
N HIS A 72 15.31 5.75 -12.28
CA HIS A 72 15.40 7.22 -12.34
C HIS A 72 14.07 7.86 -12.77
N PHE A 73 13.41 7.30 -13.78
CA PHE A 73 12.10 7.77 -14.24
C PHE A 73 11.04 7.71 -13.11
N LEU A 74 11.01 6.62 -12.34
CA LEU A 74 10.06 6.46 -11.24
C LEU A 74 10.35 7.39 -10.04
N VAL A 75 11.63 7.58 -9.68
CA VAL A 75 12.01 8.40 -8.52
C VAL A 75 11.80 9.90 -8.78
N THR A 76 11.95 10.33 -10.03
CA THR A 76 11.75 11.75 -10.42
C THR A 76 10.26 12.15 -10.50
N ASP A 77 9.33 11.19 -10.54
CA ASP A 77 7.91 11.47 -10.46
C ASP A 77 7.47 11.75 -9.01
N ASN A 78 7.20 13.02 -8.73
CA ASN A 78 6.78 13.45 -7.41
C ASN A 78 5.41 12.89 -7.00
N ALA A 79 4.44 12.86 -7.90
CA ALA A 79 3.11 12.37 -7.59
C ALA A 79 3.12 10.86 -7.35
N PHE A 80 3.93 10.13 -8.11
CA PHE A 80 4.07 8.68 -7.96
C PHE A 80 4.62 8.29 -6.59
N ILE A 81 5.73 8.87 -6.16
CA ILE A 81 6.30 8.59 -4.84
C ILE A 81 5.35 9.03 -3.72
N GLU A 82 4.66 10.16 -3.88
CA GLU A 82 3.66 10.61 -2.90
C GLU A 82 2.55 9.56 -2.73
N SER A 83 2.06 9.04 -3.86
CA SER A 83 1.06 7.97 -3.93
C SER A 83 1.54 6.68 -3.27
N LEU A 84 2.76 6.19 -3.59
CA LEU A 84 3.32 4.98 -2.97
C LEU A 84 3.38 5.11 -1.44
N LEU A 85 3.94 6.21 -0.96
CA LEU A 85 4.09 6.46 0.46
C LEU A 85 2.72 6.69 1.14
N SER A 86 1.73 7.28 0.46
CA SER A 86 0.36 7.44 1.01
C SER A 86 -0.35 6.10 1.12
N ARG A 87 -0.09 5.18 0.18
CA ARG A 87 -0.70 3.86 0.14
C ARG A 87 -0.05 2.90 1.13
N ILE A 88 1.28 2.85 1.24
CA ILE A 88 1.96 2.00 2.22
C ILE A 88 1.63 2.40 3.67
N THR A 89 1.31 3.68 3.90
CA THR A 89 0.90 4.20 5.21
C THR A 89 -0.60 4.04 5.50
N ASN A 90 -1.36 3.43 4.59
CA ASN A 90 -2.75 3.08 4.81
C ASN A 90 -2.86 1.66 5.43
N PRO A 91 -3.43 1.49 6.65
CA PRO A 91 -3.55 0.18 7.30
C PRO A 91 -4.47 -0.81 6.55
N LYS A 92 -5.24 -0.32 5.57
CA LYS A 92 -6.14 -1.12 4.73
C LYS A 92 -5.60 -1.39 3.32
N GLU A 93 -4.37 -0.99 3.01
CA GLU A 93 -3.79 -1.21 1.68
C GLU A 93 -3.34 -2.67 1.52
N PRO A 94 -4.03 -3.48 0.69
CA PRO A 94 -3.71 -4.91 0.55
C PRO A 94 -2.40 -5.16 -0.19
N THR A 95 -1.86 -4.16 -0.90
CA THR A 95 -0.60 -4.30 -1.65
C THR A 95 0.59 -3.65 -0.96
N ALA A 96 0.50 -3.32 0.33
CA ALA A 96 1.56 -2.62 1.05
C ALA A 96 2.91 -3.36 1.04
N ASN A 97 2.91 -4.70 1.05
CA ASN A 97 4.14 -5.49 0.89
C ASN A 97 4.78 -5.31 -0.50
N LEU A 98 4.00 -5.23 -1.58
CA LEU A 98 4.54 -4.96 -2.92
C LEU A 98 5.07 -3.52 -3.03
N ILE A 99 4.41 -2.57 -2.37
CA ILE A 99 4.92 -1.20 -2.30
C ILE A 99 6.24 -1.16 -1.53
N ALA A 100 6.37 -1.90 -0.42
CA ALA A 100 7.63 -2.00 0.32
C ALA A 100 8.75 -2.61 -0.54
N MET A 101 8.45 -3.65 -1.32
CA MET A 101 9.40 -4.25 -2.27
C MET A 101 9.84 -3.25 -3.36
N LEU A 102 8.89 -2.49 -3.92
CA LEU A 102 9.20 -1.47 -4.91
C LEU A 102 10.06 -0.36 -4.29
N LEU A 103 9.68 0.17 -3.13
CA LEU A 103 10.45 1.18 -2.41
C LEU A 103 11.87 0.71 -2.10
N ALA A 104 12.08 -0.58 -1.79
CA ALA A 104 13.41 -1.14 -1.58
C ALA A 104 14.27 -1.10 -2.87
N ASN A 105 13.69 -1.26 -4.05
CA ASN A 105 14.42 -1.04 -5.30
C ASN A 105 14.71 0.44 -5.52
N LEU A 106 13.70 1.30 -5.32
CA LEU A 106 13.83 2.73 -5.56
C LEU A 106 14.81 3.40 -4.57
N ALA A 107 14.97 2.86 -3.36
CA ALA A 107 15.89 3.38 -2.33
C ALA A 107 17.37 3.26 -2.71
N LYS A 108 17.69 2.49 -3.75
CA LYS A 108 19.03 2.48 -4.37
C LYS A 108 19.36 3.81 -5.06
N SER A 109 18.38 4.69 -5.25
CA SER A 109 18.56 6.06 -5.72
C SER A 109 18.84 7.03 -4.57
N ASP A 110 19.91 7.80 -4.70
CA ASP A 110 20.21 8.95 -3.84
C ASP A 110 19.04 9.94 -3.73
N ASP A 111 18.31 10.15 -4.82
CA ASP A 111 17.22 11.12 -4.88
C ASP A 111 16.02 10.65 -4.07
N LEU A 112 15.72 9.35 -4.08
CA LEU A 112 14.68 8.82 -3.20
C LEU A 112 15.09 8.98 -1.74
N VAL A 113 16.32 8.61 -1.38
CA VAL A 113 16.80 8.69 0.00
C VAL A 113 16.73 10.12 0.53
N LYS A 114 17.26 11.09 -0.22
CA LYS A 114 17.18 12.52 0.14
C LYS A 114 15.73 12.98 0.32
N ARG A 115 14.84 12.52 -0.56
CA ARG A 115 13.44 12.89 -0.52
C ARG A 115 12.72 12.31 0.70
N ILE A 116 12.83 11.01 0.99
CA ILE A 116 12.12 10.42 2.13
C ILE A 116 12.63 10.94 3.48
N LEU A 117 13.91 11.34 3.57
CA LEU A 117 14.48 11.95 4.77
C LEU A 117 14.01 13.39 5.03
N SER A 118 13.57 14.12 3.99
CA SER A 118 13.20 15.54 4.10
C SER A 118 11.71 15.82 3.90
N LEU A 119 10.97 14.89 3.30
CA LEU A 119 9.57 15.06 2.95
C LEU A 119 8.67 15.00 4.19
N ASN A 120 7.99 16.11 4.45
CA ASN A 120 6.82 16.15 5.32
C ASN A 120 5.54 15.99 4.49
N ARG A 121 4.62 15.19 5.00
CA ARG A 121 3.35 14.83 4.37
C ARG A 121 2.20 14.90 5.36
N SER A 122 0.97 14.90 4.85
CA SER A 122 -0.20 14.84 5.72
C SER A 122 -0.17 13.55 6.54
N THR A 123 -0.36 13.69 7.83
CA THR A 123 -0.57 12.58 8.74
C THR A 123 -1.98 12.06 8.52
N ALA A 124 -2.11 10.78 8.17
CA ALA A 124 -3.32 10.04 8.53
C ALA A 124 -3.27 9.81 10.06
N LEU A 125 -3.53 10.87 10.85
CA LEU A 125 -3.55 10.79 12.33
C LEU A 125 -4.50 9.69 12.80
N ASP A 126 -5.54 9.42 12.01
CA ASP A 126 -6.56 8.41 12.27
C ASP A 126 -6.02 6.96 12.18
N ALA A 127 -4.82 6.74 11.64
CA ALA A 127 -4.19 5.41 11.47
C ALA A 127 -3.15 5.06 12.54
N GLY A 128 -2.93 5.93 13.54
CA GLY A 128 -1.93 5.71 14.61
C GLY A 128 -0.51 6.17 14.27
N LEU A 129 -0.30 6.81 13.12
CA LEU A 129 0.98 7.41 12.73
C LEU A 129 1.18 8.76 13.43
N ARG A 130 2.33 8.92 14.08
CA ARG A 130 2.59 10.07 15.00
C ARG A 130 3.37 11.21 14.36
N SER A 131 4.03 10.96 13.23
CA SER A 131 4.88 11.94 12.54
C SER A 131 4.35 12.34 11.17
N LYS A 132 4.65 13.59 10.78
CA LYS A 132 4.47 14.08 9.40
C LYS A 132 5.64 13.69 8.49
N GLY A 133 6.79 13.30 9.04
CA GLY A 133 7.97 12.92 8.26
C GLY A 133 7.76 11.57 7.57
N ALA A 134 8.06 11.49 6.27
CA ALA A 134 7.90 10.26 5.50
C ALA A 134 8.76 9.12 6.06
N MET A 135 10.02 9.39 6.43
CA MET A 135 10.90 8.39 7.04
C MET A 135 10.36 7.84 8.36
N ASP A 136 9.81 8.71 9.21
CA ASP A 136 9.19 8.31 10.48
C ASP A 136 7.95 7.44 10.26
N GLN A 137 7.12 7.79 9.28
CA GLN A 137 5.95 6.99 8.94
C GLN A 137 6.33 5.61 8.41
N LEU A 138 7.40 5.49 7.62
CA LEU A 138 7.94 4.20 7.19
C LEU A 138 8.49 3.39 8.37
N MET A 139 9.16 4.05 9.32
CA MET A 139 9.63 3.41 10.56
C MET A 139 8.44 2.87 11.38
N ASP A 140 7.39 3.66 11.54
CA ASP A 140 6.17 3.27 12.25
C ASP A 140 5.49 2.07 11.56
N CYS A 141 5.36 2.08 10.22
CA CYS A 141 4.83 0.95 9.45
C CYS A 141 5.66 -0.33 9.68
N PHE A 142 6.99 -0.21 9.65
CA PHE A 142 7.88 -1.34 9.88
C PHE A 142 7.74 -1.95 11.27
N VAL A 143 7.70 -1.12 12.32
CA VAL A 143 7.65 -1.57 13.72
C VAL A 143 6.26 -2.11 14.08
N MET A 144 5.20 -1.36 13.76
CA MET A 144 3.82 -1.72 14.09
C MET A 144 3.28 -2.82 13.18
N GLY A 145 3.70 -2.87 11.92
CA GLY A 145 3.23 -3.82 10.93
C GLY A 145 3.81 -5.23 11.05
N ALA A 146 4.85 -5.43 11.86
CA ALA A 146 5.43 -6.76 12.06
C ALA A 146 4.35 -7.78 12.46
N GLU A 147 4.37 -8.93 11.79
CA GLU A 147 3.41 -10.03 11.98
C GLU A 147 1.94 -9.67 11.67
N GLY A 148 1.72 -8.67 10.81
CA GLY A 148 0.38 -8.27 10.35
C GLY A 148 -0.43 -7.52 11.42
N ARG A 149 0.21 -7.04 12.50
CA ARG A 149 -0.47 -6.40 13.64
C ARG A 149 -1.15 -5.08 13.29
N TRP A 150 -0.65 -4.36 12.30
CA TRP A 150 -1.21 -3.07 11.87
C TRP A 150 -1.96 -3.15 10.53
N ASN A 151 -1.49 -3.98 9.60
CA ASN A 151 -2.18 -4.30 8.35
C ASN A 151 -2.25 -5.82 8.22
N LYS A 152 -3.46 -6.39 8.17
CA LYS A 152 -3.67 -7.84 8.11
C LYS A 152 -3.12 -8.50 6.82
N ASP A 153 -2.89 -7.69 5.78
CA ASP A 153 -2.44 -8.12 4.46
C ASP A 153 -0.94 -7.82 4.23
N ALA A 154 -0.23 -7.23 5.22
CA ALA A 154 1.16 -6.83 5.09
C ALA A 154 1.98 -6.91 6.39
N ASP A 155 3.23 -7.36 6.26
CA ASP A 155 4.21 -7.46 7.34
C ASP A 155 5.35 -6.42 7.23
N PHE A 156 5.45 -5.70 6.11
CA PHE A 156 6.40 -4.62 5.86
C PHE A 156 7.88 -5.03 5.94
N ASP A 157 8.19 -6.32 5.79
CA ASP A 157 9.56 -6.82 5.98
C ASP A 157 10.58 -6.18 5.02
N TYR A 158 10.16 -5.86 3.79
CA TYR A 158 11.04 -5.24 2.79
C TYR A 158 11.44 -3.80 3.10
N LEU A 159 10.77 -3.10 4.02
CA LEU A 159 11.24 -1.79 4.50
C LEU A 159 12.61 -1.89 5.19
N ALA A 160 12.99 -3.07 5.70
CA ALA A 160 14.33 -3.29 6.21
C ALA A 160 15.42 -3.01 5.16
N TRP A 161 15.15 -3.30 3.88
CA TRP A 161 16.08 -2.99 2.79
C TRP A 161 16.07 -1.52 2.40
N VAL A 162 14.92 -0.84 2.50
CA VAL A 162 14.86 0.63 2.36
C VAL A 162 15.78 1.29 3.40
N PHE A 163 15.72 0.84 4.65
CA PHE A 163 16.56 1.37 5.73
C PHE A 163 18.04 1.07 5.52
N ALA A 164 18.37 -0.12 5.01
CA ALA A 164 19.74 -0.48 4.69
C ALA A 164 20.33 0.44 3.60
N ASP A 165 19.55 0.78 2.57
CA ASP A 165 19.99 1.74 1.56
C ASP A 165 20.10 3.16 2.13
N VAL A 166 19.14 3.61 2.95
CA VAL A 166 19.21 4.91 3.64
C VAL A 166 20.47 5.04 4.51
N ALA A 167 20.84 3.99 5.24
CA ALA A 167 22.02 3.98 6.12
C ALA A 167 23.37 4.12 5.38
N LYS A 168 23.40 3.93 4.05
CA LYS A 168 24.59 4.21 3.24
C LYS A 168 24.90 5.71 3.18
N HIS A 169 23.90 6.57 3.38
CA HIS A 169 24.02 8.03 3.35
C HIS A 169 24.33 8.62 4.73
N LEU A 170 25.09 9.72 4.76
CA LEU A 170 25.45 10.41 6.00
C LEU A 170 24.21 10.88 6.79
N GLU A 171 23.27 11.53 6.11
CA GLU A 171 22.02 12.01 6.73
C GLU A 171 21.14 10.85 7.22
N GLY A 172 21.15 9.72 6.50
CA GLY A 172 20.46 8.50 6.92
C GLY A 172 21.05 7.92 8.20
N ARG A 173 22.39 7.78 8.29
CA ARG A 173 23.05 7.36 9.53
C ARG A 173 22.72 8.29 10.69
N LYS A 174 22.79 9.61 10.44
CA LYS A 174 22.44 10.63 11.43
C LYS A 174 21.00 10.45 11.92
N TYR A 175 20.05 10.19 11.04
CA TYR A 175 18.67 9.87 11.41
C TYR A 175 18.60 8.68 12.37
N PHE A 176 19.26 7.55 12.03
CA PHE A 176 19.20 6.34 12.84
C PHE A 176 19.82 6.47 14.24
N VAL A 177 20.82 7.35 14.42
CA VAL A 177 21.52 7.55 15.71
C VAL A 177 21.11 8.80 16.48
N THR A 178 20.15 9.58 15.96
CA THR A 178 19.64 10.80 16.62
C THR A 178 18.23 10.55 17.15
N LYS A 179 17.98 10.99 18.39
CA LYS A 179 16.64 10.94 19.00
C LYS A 179 15.66 11.77 18.15
N GLN A 180 14.54 11.16 17.75
CA GLN A 180 13.52 11.82 16.93
C GLN A 180 12.46 12.48 17.82
N ALA A 181 11.96 13.65 17.40
CA ALA A 181 11.04 14.46 18.21
C ALA A 181 9.61 13.88 18.29
N TYR A 182 9.21 13.02 17.36
CA TYR A 182 7.82 12.55 17.26
C TYR A 182 7.46 11.47 18.29
N ASP A 183 8.45 10.72 18.77
CA ASP A 183 8.29 9.65 19.74
C ASP A 183 9.37 9.60 20.83
N ASP A 184 10.32 10.55 20.81
CA ASP A 184 11.43 10.63 21.75
C ASP A 184 12.37 9.41 21.74
N VAL A 185 12.44 8.65 20.63
CA VAL A 185 13.27 7.44 20.51
C VAL A 185 14.37 7.60 19.47
N VAL A 186 15.53 6.97 19.71
CA VAL A 186 16.60 6.82 18.71
C VAL A 186 16.21 5.69 17.75
N PRO A 187 16.06 5.92 16.43
CA PRO A 187 15.46 4.94 15.53
C PRO A 187 16.17 3.58 15.46
N ILE A 188 17.49 3.53 15.61
CA ILE A 188 18.22 2.26 15.61
C ILE A 188 17.76 1.32 16.74
N ALA A 189 17.35 1.86 17.91
CA ALA A 189 16.85 1.05 19.02
C ALA A 189 15.54 0.33 18.67
N LYS A 190 14.72 0.90 17.77
CA LYS A 190 13.50 0.27 17.25
C LYS A 190 13.79 -0.91 16.32
N LEU A 191 14.99 -0.97 15.74
CA LEU A 191 15.40 -2.01 14.80
C LEU A 191 16.05 -3.22 15.48
N VAL A 192 16.80 -3.01 16.57
CA VAL A 192 17.60 -4.06 17.25
C VAL A 192 16.76 -5.29 17.61
N VAL A 193 15.51 -5.12 18.05
CA VAL A 193 14.62 -6.24 18.41
C VAL A 193 14.31 -7.18 17.24
N PHE A 194 14.55 -6.73 16.00
CA PHE A 194 14.29 -7.50 14.79
C PHE A 194 15.50 -8.25 14.24
N THR A 195 16.69 -8.19 14.88
CA THR A 195 17.85 -8.98 14.46
C THR A 195 17.63 -10.49 14.63
N GLU A 196 16.72 -10.88 15.53
CA GLU A 196 16.33 -12.26 15.82
C GLU A 196 14.91 -12.61 15.31
N HIS A 197 14.29 -11.74 14.51
CA HIS A 197 12.90 -11.92 14.03
C HIS A 197 12.75 -13.13 13.10
N LYS A 198 11.65 -13.89 13.08
CA LYS A 198 11.51 -15.11 12.24
C LYS A 198 11.72 -14.92 10.72
N SER A 199 11.42 -13.73 10.19
CA SER A 199 11.60 -13.40 8.76
C SER A 199 13.06 -13.12 8.41
N ASP A 200 13.59 -13.88 7.45
CA ASP A 200 14.94 -13.67 6.89
C ASP A 200 15.11 -12.30 6.26
N VAL A 201 14.10 -11.83 5.52
CA VAL A 201 14.15 -10.54 4.82
C VAL A 201 14.33 -9.42 5.84
N ARG A 202 13.51 -9.44 6.90
CA ARG A 202 13.57 -8.46 7.98
C ARG A 202 14.90 -8.52 8.73
N ARG A 203 15.32 -9.69 9.21
CA ARG A 203 16.59 -9.83 9.96
C ARG A 203 17.78 -9.35 9.15
N LYS A 204 17.90 -9.79 7.90
CA LYS A 204 19.04 -9.46 7.04
C LYS A 204 19.07 -7.97 6.69
N GLY A 205 17.92 -7.37 6.37
CA GLY A 205 17.84 -5.93 6.11
C GLY A 205 18.17 -5.09 7.35
N VAL A 206 17.67 -5.47 8.53
CA VAL A 206 18.03 -4.82 9.81
C VAL A 206 19.52 -4.95 10.10
N ALA A 207 20.09 -6.15 9.98
CA ALA A 207 21.52 -6.35 10.14
C ALA A 207 22.34 -5.50 9.17
N SER A 208 21.89 -5.38 7.92
CA SER A 208 22.52 -4.50 6.91
C SER A 208 22.34 -3.01 7.19
N THR A 209 21.33 -2.61 7.95
CA THR A 209 21.14 -1.21 8.38
C THR A 209 22.09 -0.84 9.52
N ILE A 210 22.37 -1.81 10.40
CA ILE A 210 23.22 -1.63 11.59
C ILE A 210 24.71 -1.70 11.25
N LYS A 211 25.09 -2.56 10.30
CA LYS A 211 26.48 -2.81 9.89
C LYS A 211 27.09 -1.62 9.16
#